data_AF-A0A946QWZ6-F1
#
_entry.id   AF-A0A946QWZ6-F1
#
_cell.length_a   1.000
_cell.length_b   1.000
_cell.length_c   1.000
_cell.angle_alpha   90.00
_cell.angle_beta   90.00
_cell.angle_gamma   90.00
#
_symmetry.space_group_name_H-M   'P 1'
#
loop_
_entity.id
_entity.type
_entity.pdbx_description
1 polymer ?
#
loop_
_entity_poly.entity_id
_entity_poly.type
_entity_poly.pdbx_seq_one_letter_code
_entity_poly.pdbx_strand_id
1 'polypeptide(L)'
;MLRFRFLTIVFLMFICACTTVDIINSPEAPSEIGNDLEEDNVVKKATSRLAAVFSKRRFAVKNNRKQMQFAAKVLLEGLSDNAKVNDANQSYVETADNLESTLSDIRIASMHVEKTVDSAILYLNTASKKKSYQKEITNLEQALIASRMALQVFEDALIKTSGNTNFDEFVVYNDLVDRLRDVTNSFSNRAETN
;
A
#
# COMPACT_ATOMS: atom_id res chain seq x y z
N MET A 1 -43.07 -54.06 -15.59
CA MET A 1 -43.18 -53.21 -16.79
C MET A 1 -41.80 -52.63 -17.09
N LEU A 2 -41.14 -53.13 -18.13
CA LEU A 2 -39.80 -52.73 -18.56
C LEU A 2 -39.95 -51.67 -19.66
N ARG A 3 -39.41 -50.46 -19.46
CA ARG A 3 -39.24 -49.48 -20.53
C ARG A 3 -37.82 -48.93 -20.49
N PHE A 4 -36.93 -49.62 -21.19
CA PHE A 4 -35.63 -49.11 -21.63
C PHE A 4 -35.85 -48.00 -22.65
N ARG A 5 -35.24 -46.83 -22.42
CA ARG A 5 -35.01 -45.82 -23.45
C ARG A 5 -33.53 -45.49 -23.47
N PHE A 6 -32.94 -45.76 -24.63
CA PHE A 6 -31.56 -45.53 -25.02
C PHE A 6 -31.27 -44.05 -25.31
N LEU A 7 -29.98 -43.70 -25.18
CA LEU A 7 -29.22 -42.65 -25.92
C LEU A 7 -29.62 -41.18 -25.62
N THR A 8 -28.73 -40.24 -25.35
CA THR A 8 -27.39 -39.97 -25.94
C THR A 8 -26.51 -39.19 -24.94
N ILE A 9 -25.28 -39.65 -24.74
CA ILE A 9 -24.21 -38.93 -24.02
C ILE A 9 -23.49 -38.04 -25.04
N VAL A 10 -23.55 -36.72 -24.85
CA VAL A 10 -22.70 -35.77 -25.59
C VAL A 10 -21.55 -35.37 -24.66
N PHE A 11 -20.41 -36.04 -24.86
CA PHE A 11 -19.15 -35.71 -24.21
C PHE A 11 -18.47 -34.62 -25.04
N LEU A 12 -18.57 -33.36 -24.62
CA LEU A 12 -17.91 -32.25 -25.28
C LEU A 12 -16.47 -32.14 -24.73
N MET A 13 -15.52 -32.73 -25.45
CA MET A 13 -14.09 -32.53 -25.23
C MET A 13 -13.69 -31.10 -25.62
N PHE A 14 -13.28 -30.28 -24.66
CA PHE A 14 -12.50 -29.07 -24.93
C PHE A 14 -11.01 -29.44 -24.97
N ILE A 15 -10.52 -29.72 -26.18
CA ILE A 15 -9.09 -29.79 -26.47
C ILE A 15 -8.70 -28.40 -26.96
N CYS A 16 -8.19 -27.54 -26.08
CA CYS A 16 -7.58 -26.28 -26.52
C CYS A 16 -6.09 -26.56 -26.80
N ALA A 17 -5.76 -26.47 -28.07
CA ALA A 17 -4.46 -26.80 -28.64
C ALA A 17 -3.34 -25.89 -28.10
N CYS A 18 -2.20 -26.49 -27.80
CA CYS A 18 -0.92 -25.81 -27.67
C CYS A 18 -0.53 -25.23 -29.04
N THR A 19 -0.44 -23.91 -29.17
CA THR A 19 0.16 -23.28 -30.35
C THR A 19 1.68 -23.34 -30.22
N THR A 20 2.31 -24.25 -30.96
CA THR A 20 3.74 -24.24 -31.26
C THR A 20 4.05 -22.98 -32.06
N VAL A 21 4.82 -22.06 -31.50
CA VAL A 21 5.36 -20.91 -32.23
C VAL A 21 6.56 -21.41 -33.03
N ASP A 22 6.39 -21.36 -34.36
CA ASP A 22 7.39 -21.67 -35.37
C ASP A 22 8.59 -20.71 -35.23
N ILE A 23 9.80 -21.24 -35.05
CA ILE A 23 11.05 -20.47 -35.11
C ILE A 23 11.72 -20.83 -36.43
N ILE A 24 11.48 -20.02 -37.47
CA ILE A 24 12.24 -20.08 -38.73
C ILE A 24 12.61 -18.65 -39.16
N ASN A 25 13.86 -18.31 -38.87
CA ASN A 25 14.79 -17.40 -39.55
C ASN A 25 14.34 -16.06 -40.17
N SER A 26 15.09 -15.02 -39.72
CA SER A 26 15.73 -13.92 -40.48
C SER A 26 15.13 -12.52 -40.28
N PRO A 27 15.91 -11.41 -40.32
CA PRO A 27 17.37 -11.22 -40.36
C PRO A 27 17.92 -10.48 -39.11
N GLU A 28 19.24 -10.39 -38.97
CA GLU A 28 19.93 -9.53 -37.99
C GLU A 28 19.38 -8.09 -38.04
N ALA A 29 18.68 -7.70 -36.97
CA ALA A 29 18.43 -6.32 -36.60
C ALA A 29 19.40 -5.95 -35.47
N PRO A 30 19.93 -4.71 -35.47
CA PRO A 30 21.11 -4.36 -34.70
C PRO A 30 20.90 -4.59 -33.21
N SER A 31 21.97 -5.04 -32.58
CA SER A 31 22.17 -5.20 -31.14
C SER A 31 21.94 -3.88 -30.39
N GLU A 32 20.67 -3.52 -30.17
CA GLU A 32 20.24 -2.48 -29.23
C GLU A 32 18.89 -2.88 -28.61
N ILE A 33 18.87 -4.00 -27.90
CA ILE A 33 18.05 -4.04 -26.69
C ILE A 33 19.00 -3.61 -25.60
N GLY A 34 19.15 -2.29 -25.46
CA GLY A 34 19.64 -1.73 -24.23
C GLY A 34 18.87 -2.40 -23.09
N ASN A 35 19.60 -2.81 -22.05
CA ASN A 35 19.03 -3.10 -20.74
C ASN A 35 18.49 -1.79 -20.12
N ASP A 36 17.65 -1.10 -20.88
CA ASP A 36 17.05 0.19 -20.60
C ASP A 36 15.54 0.00 -20.38
N LEU A 37 15.18 -1.17 -19.86
CA LEU A 37 14.35 -1.14 -18.67
C LEU A 37 15.16 -0.33 -17.66
N GLU A 38 15.02 0.99 -17.68
CA GLU A 38 14.99 1.73 -16.43
C GLU A 38 14.07 0.89 -15.53
N GLU A 39 14.71 0.18 -14.60
CA GLU A 39 14.14 -0.69 -13.60
C GLU A 39 13.24 0.20 -12.75
N ASP A 40 12.05 0.46 -13.30
CA ASP A 40 11.19 1.58 -12.97
C ASP A 40 10.82 1.45 -11.50
N ASN A 41 11.46 2.30 -10.71
CA ASN A 41 11.81 2.07 -9.32
C ASN A 41 10.65 1.42 -8.53
N VAL A 42 10.72 0.09 -8.36
CA VAL A 42 9.65 -0.73 -7.75
C VAL A 42 9.33 -0.19 -6.35
N VAL A 43 10.34 0.33 -5.65
CA VAL A 43 10.21 1.01 -4.36
C VAL A 43 9.37 2.28 -4.51
N LYS A 44 9.72 3.19 -5.44
CA LYS A 44 8.94 4.41 -5.72
C LYS A 44 7.49 4.10 -6.05
N LYS A 45 7.23 3.05 -6.83
CA LYS A 45 5.87 2.63 -7.18
C LYS A 45 5.10 2.13 -5.96
N ALA A 46 5.74 1.33 -5.13
CA ALA A 46 5.14 0.81 -3.90
C ALA A 46 4.85 1.94 -2.90
N THR A 47 5.81 2.84 -2.66
CA THR A 47 5.64 3.98 -1.74
C THR A 47 4.58 4.96 -2.25
N SER A 48 4.51 5.21 -3.57
CA SER A 48 3.46 6.04 -4.16
C SER A 48 2.07 5.45 -3.97
N ARG A 49 1.92 4.13 -4.11
CA ARG A 49 0.64 3.43 -3.86
C ARG A 49 0.24 3.49 -2.40
N LEU A 50 1.20 3.28 -1.49
CA LEU A 50 0.97 3.44 -0.06
C LEU A 50 0.51 4.87 0.26
N ALA A 51 1.22 5.89 -0.22
CA ALA A 51 0.85 7.29 -0.02
C ALA A 51 -0.54 7.61 -0.59
N ALA A 52 -0.89 7.08 -1.76
CA ALA A 52 -2.21 7.27 -2.35
C ALA A 52 -3.33 6.67 -1.50
N VAL A 53 -3.14 5.47 -0.95
CA VAL A 53 -4.13 4.82 -0.08
C VAL A 53 -4.25 5.55 1.25
N PHE A 54 -3.12 5.91 1.85
CA PHE A 54 -3.08 6.60 3.13
C PHE A 54 -3.70 8.00 3.06
N SER A 55 -3.49 8.70 1.94
CA SER A 55 -4.14 9.98 1.67
C SER A 55 -5.65 9.79 1.42
N LYS A 56 -6.03 8.84 0.55
CA LYS A 56 -7.43 8.57 0.21
C LYS A 56 -8.26 8.18 1.42
N ARG A 57 -7.72 7.33 2.29
CA ARG A 57 -8.38 6.86 3.52
C ARG A 57 -8.06 7.71 4.75
N ARG A 58 -7.26 8.77 4.59
CA ARG A 58 -6.91 9.73 5.65
C ARG A 58 -6.19 9.12 6.86
N PHE A 59 -5.50 8.00 6.66
CA PHE A 59 -4.67 7.37 7.67
C PHE A 59 -3.48 8.26 8.08
N ALA A 60 -2.98 9.07 7.14
CA ALA A 60 -1.92 10.03 7.39
C ALA A 60 -2.29 11.40 6.82
N VAL A 61 -2.89 12.27 7.64
CA VAL A 61 -3.24 13.64 7.24
C VAL A 61 -2.20 14.63 7.78
N LYS A 62 -1.78 15.58 6.94
CA LYS A 62 -0.79 16.63 7.26
C LYS A 62 -1.29 17.68 8.29
N ASN A 63 -2.38 17.43 9.02
CA ASN A 63 -3.40 18.45 9.28
C ASN A 63 -3.52 19.06 10.67
N ASN A 64 -2.53 18.94 11.57
CA ASN A 64 -2.65 19.60 12.88
C ASN A 64 -2.88 21.12 12.77
N ARG A 65 -2.34 21.79 11.75
CA ARG A 65 -2.47 23.25 11.61
C ARG A 65 -3.86 23.72 11.16
N LYS A 66 -4.45 23.08 10.14
CA LYS A 66 -5.77 23.50 9.62
C LYS A 66 -6.91 23.04 10.52
N GLN A 67 -6.73 21.91 11.20
CA GLN A 67 -7.69 21.40 12.18
C GLN A 67 -7.71 22.30 13.43
N MET A 68 -6.55 22.76 13.90
CA MET A 68 -6.45 23.76 14.98
C MET A 68 -6.98 25.14 14.56
N GLN A 69 -6.77 25.57 13.31
CA GLN A 69 -7.39 26.79 12.77
C GLN A 69 -8.91 26.68 12.66
N PHE A 70 -9.44 25.52 12.27
CA PHE A 70 -10.87 25.28 12.22
C PHE A 70 -11.49 25.24 13.61
N ALA A 71 -10.87 24.52 14.56
CA ALA A 71 -11.29 24.51 15.96
C ALA A 71 -11.26 25.91 16.58
N ALA A 72 -10.20 26.68 16.33
CA ALA A 72 -10.12 28.08 16.78
C ALA A 72 -11.21 28.95 16.14
N LYS A 73 -11.51 28.76 14.85
CA LYS A 73 -12.57 29.47 14.15
C LYS A 73 -13.97 29.14 14.72
N VAL A 74 -14.25 27.87 14.98
CA VAL A 74 -15.52 27.43 15.60
C VAL A 74 -15.68 27.99 17.03
N LEU A 75 -14.58 28.09 17.79
CA LEU A 75 -14.59 28.70 19.12
C LEU A 75 -14.78 30.23 19.09
N LEU A 76 -14.27 30.91 18.06
CA LEU A 76 -14.33 32.38 17.92
C LEU A 76 -15.63 32.87 17.29
N GLU A 77 -16.17 32.15 16.30
CA GLU A 77 -17.32 32.59 15.50
C GLU A 77 -18.63 31.88 15.90
N GLY A 78 -18.56 30.86 16.77
CA GLY A 78 -19.69 29.98 17.08
C GLY A 78 -20.05 29.06 15.90
N LEU A 79 -20.81 28.00 16.16
CA LEU A 79 -21.35 27.12 15.11
C LEU A 79 -22.30 27.94 14.22
N SER A 80 -21.79 28.50 13.13
CA SER A 80 -22.64 29.00 12.07
C SER A 80 -23.25 27.79 11.37
N ASP A 81 -24.58 27.65 11.42
CA ASP A 81 -25.37 26.51 10.89
C ASP A 81 -25.11 26.20 9.40
N ASN A 82 -24.34 27.05 8.71
CA ASN A 82 -24.04 26.96 7.28
C ASN A 82 -22.58 26.55 6.99
N ALA A 83 -21.75 26.30 8.00
CA ALA A 83 -20.39 25.81 7.80
C ALA A 83 -20.44 24.33 7.40
N LYS A 84 -20.63 24.06 6.11
CA LYS A 84 -20.36 22.73 5.54
C LYS A 84 -18.90 22.38 5.87
N VAL A 85 -18.73 21.49 6.85
CA VAL A 85 -17.46 20.83 7.11
C VAL A 85 -17.06 20.21 5.79
N ASN A 86 -16.03 20.75 5.14
CA ASN A 86 -15.42 20.06 4.02
C ASN A 86 -14.85 18.77 4.60
N ASP A 87 -15.58 17.66 4.39
CA ASP A 87 -15.26 16.28 4.78
C ASP A 87 -13.80 15.91 4.46
N ALA A 88 -13.23 16.54 3.42
CA ALA A 88 -11.80 16.48 3.08
C ALA A 88 -10.81 16.85 4.21
N ASN A 89 -11.25 17.45 5.33
CA ASN A 89 -10.42 17.84 6.46
C ASN A 89 -10.65 17.04 7.74
N GLN A 90 -11.61 16.11 7.79
CA GLN A 90 -11.86 15.30 8.98
C GLN A 90 -10.74 14.26 9.16
N SER A 91 -10.23 14.13 10.38
CA SER A 91 -9.29 13.06 10.74
C SER A 91 -9.98 11.70 10.62
N TYR A 92 -9.25 10.65 10.22
CA TYR A 92 -9.79 9.29 10.15
C TYR A 92 -10.48 8.86 11.46
N VAL A 93 -9.95 9.29 12.61
CA VAL A 93 -10.53 9.02 13.94
C VAL A 93 -11.97 9.56 14.06
N GLU A 94 -12.25 10.72 13.45
CA GLU A 94 -13.59 11.32 13.49
C GLU A 94 -14.60 10.45 12.72
N THR A 95 -14.17 9.82 11.62
CA THR A 95 -14.97 8.95 10.76
C THR A 95 -15.01 7.48 11.19
N ALA A 96 -14.20 7.09 12.18
CA ALA A 96 -14.17 5.72 12.69
C ALA A 96 -15.41 5.46 13.55
N ASP A 97 -16.39 4.75 13.00
CA ASP A 97 -17.70 4.53 13.65
C ASP A 97 -17.86 3.14 14.26
N ASN A 98 -17.16 2.14 13.72
CA ASN A 98 -17.26 0.76 14.20
C ASN A 98 -15.91 0.04 14.19
N LEU A 99 -15.78 -0.94 15.09
CA LEU A 99 -14.54 -1.69 15.28
C LEU A 99 -14.19 -2.51 14.03
N GLU A 100 -15.15 -3.21 13.44
CA GLU A 100 -14.91 -4.10 12.30
C GLU A 100 -14.33 -3.36 11.08
N SER A 101 -14.86 -2.18 10.77
CA SER A 101 -14.34 -1.28 9.73
C SER A 101 -12.95 -0.80 10.08
N THR A 102 -12.71 -0.44 11.34
CA THR A 102 -11.39 0.00 11.81
C THR A 102 -10.35 -1.10 11.64
N LEU A 103 -10.66 -2.33 12.04
CA LEU A 103 -9.80 -3.49 11.85
C LEU A 103 -9.58 -3.80 10.36
N SER A 104 -10.63 -3.70 9.54
CA SER A 104 -10.53 -3.86 8.08
C SER A 104 -9.58 -2.83 7.45
N ASP A 105 -9.67 -1.57 7.87
CA ASP A 105 -8.80 -0.49 7.42
C ASP A 105 -7.34 -0.70 7.86
N ILE A 106 -7.11 -1.20 9.08
CA ILE A 106 -5.79 -1.60 9.56
C ILE A 106 -5.22 -2.73 8.69
N ARG A 107 -6.01 -3.74 8.32
CA ARG A 107 -5.57 -4.82 7.41
C ARG A 107 -5.20 -4.28 6.04
N ILE A 108 -5.96 -3.34 5.50
CA ILE A 108 -5.65 -2.69 4.22
C ILE A 108 -4.34 -1.92 4.32
N ALA A 109 -4.14 -1.12 5.37
CA ALA A 109 -2.90 -0.41 5.60
C ALA A 109 -1.71 -1.37 5.72
N SER A 110 -1.87 -2.45 6.49
CA SER A 110 -0.88 -3.53 6.67
C SER A 110 -0.44 -4.11 5.33
N MET A 111 -1.38 -4.50 4.47
CA MET A 111 -1.07 -5.05 3.14
C MET A 111 -0.24 -4.06 2.29
N HIS A 112 -0.51 -2.76 2.39
CA HIS A 112 0.23 -1.77 1.63
C HIS A 112 1.63 -1.54 2.19
N VAL A 113 1.80 -1.51 3.52
CA VAL A 113 3.11 -1.42 4.17
C VAL A 113 3.95 -2.66 3.84
N GLU A 114 3.38 -3.85 3.97
CA GLU A 114 4.04 -5.12 3.64
C GLU A 114 4.54 -5.14 2.19
N LYS A 115 3.69 -4.77 1.22
CA LYS A 115 4.10 -4.67 -0.19
C LYS A 115 5.24 -3.68 -0.39
N THR A 116 5.28 -2.58 0.36
CA THR A 116 6.39 -1.62 0.31
C THR A 116 7.68 -2.23 0.87
N VAL A 117 7.60 -2.93 2.00
CA VAL A 117 8.74 -3.65 2.59
C VAL A 117 9.29 -4.68 1.62
N ASP A 118 8.44 -5.56 1.09
CA ASP A 118 8.86 -6.63 0.19
C ASP A 118 9.45 -6.06 -1.12
N SER A 119 8.86 -5.00 -1.66
CA SER A 119 9.40 -4.30 -2.84
C SER A 119 10.79 -3.71 -2.57
N ALA A 120 11.00 -3.15 -1.38
CA ALA A 120 12.28 -2.59 -0.97
C ALA A 120 13.35 -3.68 -0.80
N ILE A 121 13.01 -4.79 -0.13
CA ILE A 121 13.89 -5.94 0.04
C ILE A 121 14.29 -6.51 -1.31
N LEU A 122 13.32 -6.74 -2.20
CA LEU A 122 13.57 -7.25 -3.54
C LEU A 122 14.54 -6.34 -4.29
N TYR A 123 14.27 -5.03 -4.30
CA TYR A 123 15.12 -4.07 -4.99
C TYR A 123 16.54 -4.02 -4.41
N LEU A 124 16.69 -4.10 -3.09
CA LEU A 124 18.01 -4.15 -2.45
C LEU A 124 18.80 -5.40 -2.90
N ASN A 125 18.12 -6.53 -3.05
CA ASN A 125 18.74 -7.80 -3.43
C ASN A 125 19.05 -7.91 -4.94
N THR A 126 18.22 -7.32 -5.80
CA THR A 126 18.34 -7.44 -7.26
C THR A 126 19.11 -6.30 -7.90
N ALA A 127 19.10 -5.10 -7.30
CA ALA A 127 19.80 -3.96 -7.87
C ALA A 127 21.31 -4.24 -7.88
N SER A 128 21.88 -4.39 -9.08
CA SER A 128 23.31 -4.32 -9.33
C SER A 128 23.86 -3.03 -8.73
N LYS A 129 25.03 -3.10 -8.06
CA LYS A 129 25.60 -2.02 -7.21
C LYS A 129 25.34 -0.61 -7.80
N LYS A 130 24.29 0.05 -7.32
CA LYS A 130 23.95 1.41 -7.76
C LYS A 130 24.88 2.40 -7.05
N LYS A 131 25.29 3.45 -7.77
CA LYS A 131 26.13 4.53 -7.22
C LYS A 131 25.47 5.30 -6.07
N SER A 132 24.13 5.28 -5.98
CA SER A 132 23.40 5.96 -4.91
C SER A 132 22.01 5.38 -4.76
N TYR A 133 21.53 5.33 -3.51
CA TYR A 133 20.17 4.93 -3.13
C TYR A 133 19.35 6.12 -2.57
N GLN A 134 19.80 7.37 -2.79
CA GLN A 134 19.22 8.55 -2.13
C GLN A 134 17.72 8.73 -2.39
N LYS A 135 17.27 8.42 -3.61
CA LYS A 135 15.85 8.54 -4.00
C LYS A 135 15.00 7.48 -3.28
N GLU A 136 15.50 6.26 -3.20
CA GLU A 136 14.86 5.14 -2.51
C GLU A 136 14.75 5.40 -1.02
N ILE A 137 15.84 5.85 -0.39
CA ILE A 137 15.86 6.24 1.02
C ILE A 137 14.80 7.31 1.28
N THR A 138 14.79 8.39 0.50
CA THR A 138 13.80 9.48 0.66
C THR A 138 12.36 8.96 0.54
N ASN A 139 12.09 8.08 -0.43
CA ASN A 139 10.76 7.50 -0.64
C ASN A 139 10.34 6.59 0.53
N LEU A 140 11.27 5.78 1.05
CA LEU A 140 11.03 4.88 2.17
C LEU A 140 10.84 5.62 3.49
N GLU A 141 11.62 6.69 3.73
CA GLU A 141 11.46 7.56 4.90
C GLU A 141 10.08 8.24 4.91
N GLN A 142 9.62 8.76 3.78
CA GLN A 142 8.28 9.33 3.67
C GLN A 142 7.18 8.29 3.93
N ALA A 143 7.35 7.08 3.41
CA ALA A 143 6.44 5.97 3.68
C ALA A 143 6.45 5.58 5.17
N LEU A 144 7.60 5.56 5.82
CA LEU A 144 7.75 5.25 7.24
C LEU A 144 7.06 6.31 8.11
N ILE A 145 7.24 7.59 7.80
CA ILE A 145 6.58 8.69 8.51
C ILE A 145 5.06 8.55 8.38
N ALA A 146 4.53 8.33 7.17
CA ALA A 146 3.11 8.13 6.96
C ALA A 146 2.58 6.90 7.72
N SER A 147 3.36 5.81 7.75
CA SER A 147 3.01 4.56 8.44
C SER A 147 2.93 4.74 9.95
N ARG A 148 3.85 5.51 10.55
CA ARG A 148 3.81 5.88 11.97
C ARG A 148 2.67 6.81 12.33
N MET A 149 2.35 7.78 11.47
CA MET A 149 1.19 8.64 11.68
C MET A 149 -0.11 7.81 11.69
N ALA A 150 -0.23 6.88 10.75
CA ALA A 150 -1.36 5.96 10.71
C ALA A 150 -1.43 5.04 11.93
N LEU A 151 -0.29 4.62 12.49
CA LEU A 151 -0.25 3.83 13.72
C LEU A 151 -0.95 4.55 14.88
N GLN A 152 -0.60 5.82 15.11
CA GLN A 152 -1.22 6.64 16.14
C GLN A 152 -2.73 6.84 15.88
N VAL A 153 -3.09 7.12 14.62
CA VAL A 153 -4.48 7.32 14.21
C VAL A 153 -5.32 6.05 14.40
N PHE A 154 -4.76 4.87 14.13
CA PHE A 154 -5.44 3.60 14.37
C PHE A 154 -5.57 3.28 15.85
N GLU A 155 -4.55 3.58 16.65
CA GLU A 155 -4.63 3.45 18.12
C GLU A 155 -5.81 4.26 18.67
N ASP A 156 -5.89 5.54 18.31
CA ASP A 156 -6.98 6.43 18.72
C ASP A 156 -8.36 5.92 18.25
N ALA A 157 -8.45 5.41 17.01
CA ALA A 157 -9.68 4.86 16.46
C ALA A 157 -10.12 3.56 17.16
N LEU A 158 -9.19 2.69 17.54
CA LEU A 158 -9.48 1.46 18.29
C LEU A 158 -9.95 1.78 19.71
N ILE A 159 -9.31 2.74 20.38
CA ILE A 159 -9.75 3.24 21.68
C ILE A 159 -11.17 3.82 21.58
N LYS A 160 -11.45 4.65 20.56
CA LYS A 160 -12.79 5.23 20.33
C LYS A 160 -13.85 4.15 20.09
N THR A 161 -13.56 3.15 19.27
CA THR A 161 -14.56 2.16 18.82
C THR A 161 -14.74 0.98 19.76
N SER A 162 -13.75 0.66 20.60
CA SER A 162 -13.76 -0.55 21.43
C SER A 162 -13.19 -0.38 22.85
N GLY A 163 -12.60 0.76 23.16
CA GLY A 163 -11.95 1.02 24.45
C GLY A 163 -10.65 0.25 24.68
N ASN A 164 -10.11 -0.45 23.67
CA ASN A 164 -8.87 -1.22 23.76
C ASN A 164 -8.09 -1.20 22.43
N THR A 165 -6.83 -1.61 22.46
CA THR A 165 -5.92 -1.62 21.29
C THR A 165 -5.31 -3.00 21.04
N ASN A 166 -5.67 -4.00 21.85
CA ASN A 166 -5.06 -5.32 21.83
C ASN A 166 -5.72 -6.22 20.78
N PHE A 167 -5.56 -5.84 19.51
CA PHE A 167 -6.05 -6.59 18.37
C PHE A 167 -4.88 -7.08 17.53
N ASP A 168 -4.96 -8.32 17.05
CA ASP A 168 -3.92 -8.94 16.23
C ASP A 168 -3.60 -8.10 14.99
N GLU A 169 -4.60 -7.48 14.37
CA GLU A 169 -4.40 -6.58 13.23
C GLU A 169 -3.51 -5.39 13.56
N PHE A 170 -3.67 -4.81 14.76
CA PHE A 170 -2.90 -3.66 15.19
C PHE A 170 -1.47 -4.06 15.54
N VAL A 171 -1.28 -5.22 16.17
CA VAL A 171 0.04 -5.80 16.44
C VAL A 171 0.79 -6.07 15.14
N VAL A 172 0.15 -6.76 14.18
CA VAL A 172 0.73 -7.03 12.86
C VAL A 172 1.10 -5.74 12.13
N TYR A 173 0.23 -4.73 12.18
CA TYR A 173 0.52 -3.44 11.58
C TYR A 173 1.76 -2.79 12.21
N ASN A 174 1.86 -2.79 13.55
CA ASN A 174 3.02 -2.25 14.26
C ASN A 174 4.32 -2.96 13.84
N ASP A 175 4.32 -4.29 13.80
CA ASP A 175 5.47 -5.09 13.37
C ASP A 175 5.89 -4.77 11.93
N LEU A 176 4.92 -4.53 11.04
CA LEU A 176 5.19 -4.13 9.66
C LEU A 176 5.82 -2.73 9.57
N VAL A 177 5.42 -1.79 10.44
CA VAL A 177 6.05 -0.46 10.53
C VAL A 177 7.51 -0.58 10.99
N ASP A 178 7.80 -1.46 11.95
CA ASP A 178 9.17 -1.74 12.39
C ASP A 178 9.99 -2.41 11.28
N ARG A 179 9.43 -3.37 10.54
CA ARG A 179 10.08 -3.96 9.36
C ARG A 179 10.38 -2.90 8.28
N LEU A 180 9.49 -1.93 8.08
CA LEU A 180 9.71 -0.82 7.16
C LEU A 180 10.87 0.08 7.61
N ARG A 181 11.02 0.33 8.91
CA ARG A 181 12.19 1.03 9.46
C ARG A 181 13.47 0.24 9.16
N ASP A 182 13.47 -1.05 9.43
CA ASP A 182 14.68 -1.88 9.33
C ASP A 182 15.16 -2.01 7.88
N VAL A 183 14.25 -2.16 6.91
CA VAL A 183 14.63 -2.12 5.48
C VAL A 183 15.12 -0.74 5.06
N THR A 184 14.51 0.35 5.55
CA THR A 184 14.99 1.71 5.28
C THR A 184 16.43 1.91 5.76
N ASN A 185 16.73 1.45 6.99
CA ASN A 185 18.08 1.48 7.55
C ASN A 185 19.07 0.64 6.71
N SER A 186 18.61 -0.49 6.16
CA SER A 186 19.45 -1.34 5.31
C SER A 186 19.87 -0.63 4.01
N PHE A 187 18.99 0.20 3.43
CA PHE A 187 19.35 1.06 2.29
C PHE A 187 20.40 2.12 2.67
N SER A 188 20.24 2.77 3.82
CA SER A 188 21.21 3.75 4.32
C SER A 188 22.59 3.12 4.56
N ASN A 189 22.64 1.97 5.24
CA ASN A 189 23.90 1.24 5.47
C ASN A 189 24.59 0.86 4.17
N ARG A 190 23.83 0.38 3.16
CA ARG A 190 24.41 0.02 1.86
C ARG A 190 24.92 1.24 1.09
N ALA A 191 24.30 2.41 1.26
CA ALA A 191 24.77 3.66 0.68
C ALA A 191 26.07 4.16 1.30
N GLU A 192 26.35 3.85 2.57
CA GLU A 192 27.63 4.21 3.23
C GLU A 192 28.78 3.27 2.84
N THR A 193 28.48 2.02 2.46
CA THR A 193 29.50 1.00 2.10
C THR A 193 29.94 1.00 0.63
N ASN A 194 29.28 1.74 -0.27
CA ASN A 194 29.62 1.85 -1.70
C ASN A 194 30.12 3.25 -2.04
#